data_AF-A0A7C6Z227-F1
#
_entry.id   AF-A0A7C6Z227-F1
#
_cell.length_a   1.000
_cell.length_b   1.000
_cell.length_c   1.000
_cell.angle_alpha   90.00
_cell.angle_beta   90.00
_cell.angle_gamma   90.00
#
_symmetry.space_group_name_H-M   'P 1'
#
loop_
_entity.id
_entity.type
_entity.pdbx_description
1 polymer ?
#
loop_
_entity_poly.entity_id
_entity_poly.type
_entity_poly.pdbx_seq_one_letter_code
_entity_poly.pdbx_strand_id
1 'polypeptide(L)'
;MPKKIITALILVMVITLTGCSFGGSNQLFTLEGFAQEKNVSVGELNKNYLLDHQYKHKDGTFMSVNLTDIRTEEEIVLTDTTLKHSIVLTSADSFDRTKAALNDALFFELYTSKGRKANLDLRMFMVEGSEGKSEIILNCEKFDITLYDYLVIGPVEEANEERLVFSIKQES
;
A
#
# COMPACT_ATOMS: atom_id res chain seq x y z
N MET A 1 -7.58 5.69 28.31
CA MET A 1 -6.70 6.08 27.18
C MET A 1 -7.46 7.11 26.35
N PRO A 2 -6.87 8.28 26.05
CA PRO A 2 -7.57 9.29 25.27
C PRO A 2 -7.69 8.80 23.82
N LYS A 3 -8.91 8.73 23.31
CA LYS A 3 -9.20 8.36 21.91
C LYS A 3 -8.71 9.50 21.03
N LYS A 4 -7.75 9.23 20.14
CA LYS A 4 -7.36 10.14 19.06
C LYS A 4 -8.47 10.11 18.01
N ILE A 5 -9.10 11.25 17.79
CA ILE A 5 -10.06 11.47 16.71
C ILE A 5 -9.25 12.06 15.55
N ILE A 6 -9.15 11.33 14.44
CA ILE A 6 -8.41 11.79 13.26
C ILE A 6 -9.39 11.97 12.10
N THR A 7 -9.33 13.13 11.46
CA THR A 7 -10.14 13.47 10.28
C THR A 7 -9.47 12.87 9.05
N ALA A 8 -10.17 12.01 8.31
CA ALA A 8 -9.65 11.36 7.11
C ALA A 8 -10.41 11.81 5.86
N LEU A 9 -9.70 12.02 4.76
CA LEU A 9 -10.27 12.27 3.44
C LEU A 9 -10.43 10.94 2.70
N ILE A 10 -11.60 10.68 2.11
CA ILE A 10 -11.90 9.43 1.39
C ILE A 10 -11.63 9.62 -0.11
N LEU A 11 -10.75 8.78 -0.68
CA LEU A 11 -10.59 8.63 -2.12
C LEU A 11 -11.09 7.24 -2.53
N VAL A 12 -12.05 7.18 -3.46
CA VAL A 12 -12.59 5.92 -4.01
C VAL A 12 -12.03 5.73 -5.42
N MET A 13 -11.23 4.69 -5.62
CA MET A 13 -10.67 4.33 -6.92
C MET A 13 -11.19 2.95 -7.35
N VAL A 14 -12.07 2.93 -8.36
CA VAL A 14 -12.66 1.69 -8.88
C VAL A 14 -11.72 1.10 -9.93
N ILE A 15 -11.04 0.01 -9.60
CA ILE A 15 -10.21 -0.74 -10.57
C ILE A 15 -10.92 -2.05 -10.92
N THR A 16 -11.36 -2.17 -12.17
CA THR A 16 -11.81 -3.46 -12.74
C THR A 16 -10.67 -4.06 -13.54
N LEU A 17 -10.21 -5.26 -13.17
CA LEU A 17 -9.29 -6.03 -14.00
C LEU A 17 -9.83 -7.44 -14.22
N THR A 18 -10.23 -7.68 -15.47
CA THR A 18 -10.47 -8.99 -16.07
C THR A 18 -9.14 -9.71 -16.27
N GLY A 19 -9.04 -10.95 -15.79
CA GLY A 19 -7.92 -11.83 -16.09
C GLY A 19 -7.95 -13.12 -15.27
N CYS A 20 -8.71 -14.11 -15.73
CA CYS A 20 -8.62 -15.47 -15.21
C CYS A 20 -7.35 -16.14 -15.75
N SER A 21 -6.44 -16.54 -14.86
CA SER A 21 -5.49 -17.62 -15.13
C SER A 21 -5.58 -18.64 -14.00
N PHE A 22 -6.08 -19.82 -14.33
CA PHE A 22 -6.19 -20.97 -13.42
C PHE A 22 -4.93 -21.83 -13.55
N GLY A 23 -4.02 -21.66 -12.60
CA GLY A 23 -2.82 -22.49 -12.42
C GLY A 23 -2.28 -22.32 -11.01
N GLY A 24 -3.03 -22.79 -10.00
CA GLY A 24 -2.60 -22.67 -8.61
C GLY A 24 -1.69 -23.84 -8.21
N SER A 25 -0.38 -23.61 -8.15
CA SER A 25 0.49 -24.49 -7.37
C SER A 25 0.06 -24.40 -5.89
N ASN A 26 0.18 -25.51 -5.15
CA ASN A 26 -0.04 -25.50 -3.69
C ASN A 26 1.18 -24.96 -2.92
N GLN A 27 2.16 -24.41 -3.62
CA GLN A 27 3.38 -23.89 -3.03
C GLN A 27 3.10 -22.52 -2.41
N LEU A 28 3.51 -22.36 -1.16
CA LEU A 28 3.58 -21.06 -0.52
C LEU A 28 4.87 -20.36 -1.00
N PHE A 29 4.77 -19.09 -1.35
CA PHE A 29 5.92 -18.28 -1.70
C PHE A 29 6.61 -17.74 -0.43
N THR A 30 7.91 -17.53 -0.48
CA THR A 30 8.57 -16.53 0.38
C THR A 30 8.41 -15.16 -0.27
N LEU A 31 8.76 -14.07 0.42
CA LEU A 31 8.70 -12.74 -0.18
C LEU A 31 9.56 -12.64 -1.44
N GLU A 32 10.79 -13.17 -1.40
CA GLU A 32 11.73 -13.19 -2.53
C GLU A 32 11.23 -14.11 -3.65
N GLY A 33 10.66 -15.27 -3.30
CA GLY A 33 10.08 -16.19 -4.28
C GLY A 33 8.88 -15.58 -5.01
N PHE A 34 8.02 -14.85 -4.28
CA PHE A 34 6.92 -14.10 -4.87
C PHE A 34 7.44 -12.97 -5.77
N ALA A 35 8.44 -12.23 -5.30
CA ALA A 35 9.07 -11.14 -6.04
C ALA A 35 9.61 -11.63 -7.39
N GLN A 36 10.31 -12.78 -7.39
CA GLN A 36 10.80 -13.42 -8.62
C GLN A 36 9.65 -13.88 -9.54
N GLU A 37 8.64 -14.57 -9.00
CA GLU A 37 7.50 -15.09 -9.78
C GLU A 37 6.66 -13.97 -10.42
N LYS A 38 6.43 -12.88 -9.69
CA LYS A 38 5.65 -11.73 -10.18
C LYS A 38 6.48 -10.69 -10.91
N ASN A 39 7.79 -10.91 -10.98
CA ASN A 39 8.73 -10.00 -11.60
C ASN A 39 8.59 -8.59 -10.98
N VAL A 40 8.79 -8.49 -9.67
CA VAL A 40 8.76 -7.24 -8.91
C VAL A 40 9.95 -7.21 -7.95
N SER A 41 10.37 -6.03 -7.51
CA SER A 41 11.48 -5.91 -6.55
C SER A 41 10.97 -6.02 -5.11
N VAL A 42 11.75 -6.61 -4.21
CA VAL A 42 11.45 -6.56 -2.77
C VAL A 42 11.66 -5.13 -2.27
N GLY A 43 10.66 -4.58 -1.60
CA GLY A 43 10.70 -3.26 -1.00
C GLY A 43 11.38 -3.26 0.37
N GLU A 44 12.28 -2.32 0.56
CA GLU A 44 12.94 -2.00 1.82
C GLU A 44 12.28 -0.78 2.49
N LEU A 45 12.04 -0.84 3.79
CA LEU A 45 11.56 0.30 4.58
C LEU A 45 12.68 1.33 4.79
N ASN A 46 12.31 2.59 5.02
CA ASN A 46 13.18 3.76 5.21
C ASN A 46 14.09 4.06 3.99
N LYS A 47 13.73 3.53 2.82
CA LYS A 47 14.37 3.83 1.55
C LYS A 47 13.47 4.73 0.73
N ASN A 48 14.07 5.74 0.10
CA ASN A 48 13.37 6.65 -0.79
C ASN A 48 13.35 6.07 -2.20
N TYR A 49 12.16 5.73 -2.72
CA TYR A 49 11.98 5.28 -4.08
C TYR A 49 11.41 6.42 -4.92
N LEU A 50 12.11 6.79 -5.98
CA LEU A 50 11.56 7.70 -6.98
C LEU A 50 10.40 7.01 -7.69
N LEU A 51 9.29 7.73 -7.87
CA LEU A 51 8.23 7.29 -8.77
C LEU A 51 8.68 7.47 -10.22
N ASP A 52 7.95 6.87 -11.17
CA ASP A 52 8.28 7.06 -12.58
C ASP A 52 8.45 8.54 -12.95
N HIS A 53 9.46 8.83 -13.77
CA HIS A 53 9.96 10.17 -14.10
C HIS A 53 8.90 11.14 -14.68
N GLN A 54 7.76 10.63 -15.15
CA GLN A 54 6.63 11.45 -15.59
C GLN A 54 5.88 12.11 -14.42
N TYR A 55 5.98 11.55 -13.21
CA TYR A 55 5.30 12.04 -12.02
C TYR A 55 6.15 13.06 -11.27
N LYS A 56 5.77 14.32 -11.38
CA LYS A 56 6.45 15.45 -10.75
C LYS A 56 5.48 16.28 -9.92
N HIS A 57 5.98 16.80 -8.81
CA HIS A 57 5.29 17.86 -8.08
C HIS A 57 5.17 19.12 -8.93
N LYS A 58 4.26 20.03 -8.54
CA LYS A 58 4.03 21.30 -9.24
C LYS A 58 5.28 22.20 -9.31
N ASP A 59 6.21 22.02 -8.40
CA ASP A 59 7.50 22.71 -8.37
C ASP A 59 8.57 22.08 -9.29
N GLY A 60 8.23 20.99 -9.99
CA GLY A 60 9.10 20.29 -10.93
C GLY A 60 9.98 19.21 -10.29
N THR A 61 9.94 19.02 -8.97
CA THR A 61 10.65 17.94 -8.29
C THR A 61 9.98 16.59 -8.56
N PHE A 62 10.77 15.52 -8.69
CA PHE A 62 10.23 14.16 -8.86
C PHE A 62 9.48 13.72 -7.61
N MET A 63 8.35 13.04 -7.82
CA MET A 63 7.64 12.41 -6.71
C MET A 63 8.41 11.18 -6.23
N SER A 64 8.29 10.88 -4.94
CA SER A 64 8.89 9.69 -4.34
C SER A 64 7.97 9.09 -3.29
N VAL A 65 8.27 7.85 -2.91
CA VAL A 65 7.64 7.19 -1.77
C VAL A 65 8.74 6.68 -0.82
N ASN A 66 8.61 7.02 0.45
CA ASN A 66 9.47 6.52 1.51
C ASN A 66 8.62 5.96 2.65
N LEU A 67 8.41 4.64 2.63
CA LEU A 67 7.65 3.96 3.69
C LEU A 67 8.58 3.59 4.84
N THR A 68 8.24 4.05 6.03
CA THR A 68 8.99 3.79 7.27
C THR A 68 8.42 2.62 8.06
N ASP A 69 7.15 2.27 7.85
CA ASP A 69 6.45 1.19 8.53
C ASP A 69 5.29 0.68 7.69
N ILE A 70 5.01 -0.62 7.80
CA ILE A 70 3.87 -1.33 7.21
C ILE A 70 3.35 -2.31 8.25
N ARG A 71 2.08 -2.15 8.63
CA ARG A 71 1.44 -2.98 9.66
C ARG A 71 -0.03 -3.23 9.36
N THR A 72 -0.57 -4.27 9.96
CA THR A 72 -2.01 -4.54 9.97
C THR A 72 -2.63 -4.10 11.29
N GLU A 73 -3.81 -3.51 11.23
CA GLU A 73 -4.58 -3.09 12.40
C GLU A 73 -5.96 -3.75 12.38
N GLU A 74 -6.37 -4.34 13.50
CA GLU A 74 -7.69 -4.96 13.61
C GLU A 74 -8.82 -3.91 13.60
N GLU A 75 -8.58 -2.75 14.23
CA GLU A 75 -9.54 -1.66 14.34
C GLU A 75 -8.85 -0.30 14.30
N ILE A 76 -9.35 0.60 13.46
CA ILE A 76 -8.96 2.01 13.43
C ILE A 76 -10.24 2.85 13.55
N VAL A 77 -10.29 3.71 14.57
CA VAL A 77 -11.42 4.63 14.77
C VAL A 77 -11.08 5.98 14.13
N LEU A 78 -11.75 6.28 13.02
CA LEU A 78 -11.76 7.60 12.41
C LEU A 78 -12.92 8.43 12.96
N THR A 79 -12.95 9.73 12.64
CA THR A 79 -13.97 10.66 13.17
C THR A 79 -15.40 10.18 12.90
N ASP A 80 -15.67 9.68 11.69
CA ASP A 80 -17.04 9.33 11.24
C ASP A 80 -17.24 7.84 10.98
N THR A 81 -16.19 7.02 11.14
CA THR A 81 -16.27 5.60 10.84
C THR A 81 -15.25 4.79 11.64
N THR A 82 -15.53 3.53 11.85
CA THR A 82 -14.58 2.57 12.38
C THR A 82 -14.20 1.61 11.27
N LEU A 83 -12.93 1.61 10.90
CA LEU A 83 -12.37 0.67 9.94
C LEU A 83 -11.94 -0.59 10.68
N LYS A 84 -12.30 -1.75 10.11
CA LYS A 84 -11.88 -3.05 10.60
C LYS A 84 -10.94 -3.69 9.60
N HIS A 85 -9.92 -4.39 10.08
CA HIS A 85 -8.99 -5.13 9.24
C HIS A 85 -8.35 -4.23 8.17
N SER A 86 -7.42 -3.38 8.59
CA SER A 86 -6.77 -2.40 7.71
C SER A 86 -5.27 -2.64 7.63
N ILE A 87 -4.65 -2.16 6.56
CA ILE A 87 -3.20 -2.07 6.41
C ILE A 87 -2.85 -0.60 6.54
N VAL A 88 -1.89 -0.28 7.40
CA VAL A 88 -1.40 1.08 7.60
C VAL A 88 0.03 1.14 7.10
N LEU A 89 0.28 2.11 6.21
CA LEU A 89 1.61 2.45 5.70
C LEU A 89 1.99 3.81 6.26
N THR A 90 3.14 3.91 6.93
CA THR A 90 3.64 5.20 7.43
C THR A 90 4.68 5.75 6.48
N SER A 91 4.41 6.90 5.86
CA SER A 91 5.36 7.61 4.99
C SER A 91 6.23 8.58 5.80
N ALA A 92 7.52 8.68 5.44
CA ALA A 92 8.41 9.72 5.93
C ALA A 92 8.05 11.11 5.38
N ASP A 93 7.34 11.16 4.25
CA ASP A 93 6.95 12.39 3.59
C ASP A 93 5.77 13.07 4.28
N SER A 94 5.68 14.40 4.09
CA SER A 94 4.56 15.19 4.58
C SER A 94 3.24 14.77 3.94
N PHE A 95 2.13 15.05 4.63
CA PHE A 95 0.78 14.77 4.16
C PHE A 95 0.56 15.24 2.71
N ASP A 96 0.79 16.51 2.39
CA ASP A 96 0.52 17.03 1.04
C ASP A 96 1.33 16.34 -0.07
N ARG A 97 2.58 15.94 0.23
CA ARG A 97 3.42 15.23 -0.74
C ARG A 97 2.93 13.81 -0.96
N THR A 98 2.65 13.08 0.11
CA THR A 98 2.10 11.72 0.05
C THR A 98 0.75 11.70 -0.65
N LYS A 99 -0.12 12.70 -0.41
CA LYS A 99 -1.42 12.83 -1.07
C LYS A 99 -1.29 12.98 -2.58
N ALA A 100 -0.35 13.80 -3.03
CA ALA A 100 -0.12 14.00 -4.45
C ALA A 100 0.35 12.69 -5.11
N ALA A 101 1.33 12.01 -4.50
CA ALA A 101 1.81 10.72 -4.98
C ALA A 101 0.68 9.67 -5.07
N LEU A 102 -0.21 9.60 -4.06
CA LEU A 102 -1.34 8.68 -4.04
C LEU A 102 -2.39 8.96 -5.11
N ASN A 103 -2.75 10.22 -5.32
CA ASN A 103 -3.83 10.56 -6.24
C ASN A 103 -3.41 10.43 -7.70
N ASP A 104 -2.15 10.75 -7.99
CA ASP A 104 -1.70 10.97 -9.37
C ASP A 104 -0.86 9.80 -9.91
N ALA A 105 -0.24 9.00 -9.04
CA ALA A 105 0.77 8.02 -9.45
C ALA A 105 0.57 6.62 -8.86
N LEU A 106 0.43 6.50 -7.54
CA LEU A 106 0.53 5.21 -6.86
C LEU A 106 -0.71 4.33 -7.01
N PHE A 107 -0.47 3.03 -7.18
CA PHE A 107 -1.48 1.99 -7.04
C PHE A 107 -1.06 0.91 -6.04
N PHE A 108 -2.04 0.15 -5.57
CA PHE A 108 -1.88 -0.90 -4.58
C PHE A 108 -2.52 -2.20 -5.04
N GLU A 109 -1.82 -3.32 -4.84
CA GLU A 109 -2.36 -4.65 -5.08
C GLU A 109 -2.05 -5.57 -3.90
N LEU A 110 -3.03 -6.36 -3.49
CA LEU A 110 -2.86 -7.34 -2.42
C LEU A 110 -2.77 -8.74 -2.99
N TYR A 111 -1.91 -9.55 -2.40
CA TYR A 111 -1.72 -10.95 -2.78
C TYR A 111 -1.69 -11.86 -1.56
N THR A 112 -2.21 -13.07 -1.72
CA THR A 112 -2.04 -14.13 -0.74
C THR A 112 -0.65 -14.76 -0.86
N SER A 113 -0.23 -15.51 0.15
CA SER A 113 0.99 -16.33 0.20
C SER A 113 1.09 -17.36 -0.93
N LYS A 114 -0.02 -17.66 -1.63
CA LYS A 114 -0.05 -18.52 -2.82
C LYS A 114 0.02 -17.72 -4.13
N GLY A 115 0.34 -16.44 -4.07
CA GLY A 115 0.50 -15.57 -5.24
C GLY A 115 -0.81 -15.18 -5.94
N ARG A 116 -1.96 -15.35 -5.29
CA ARG A 116 -3.27 -14.98 -5.85
C ARG A 116 -3.57 -13.51 -5.56
N LYS A 117 -3.80 -12.74 -6.62
CA LYS A 117 -4.21 -11.33 -6.52
C LYS A 117 -5.60 -11.22 -5.90
N ALA A 118 -5.76 -10.29 -4.97
CA ALA A 118 -7.04 -9.89 -4.44
C ALA A 118 -7.82 -9.09 -5.51
N ASN A 119 -9.10 -9.42 -5.71
CA ASN A 119 -10.00 -8.59 -6.51
C ASN A 119 -10.91 -7.81 -5.55
N LEU A 120 -10.36 -6.75 -4.98
CA LEU A 120 -10.99 -5.95 -3.94
C LEU A 120 -11.12 -4.49 -4.38
N ASP A 121 -12.22 -3.88 -3.98
CA ASP A 121 -12.39 -2.43 -4.02
C ASP A 121 -11.69 -1.82 -2.81
N LEU A 122 -10.39 -1.55 -2.95
CA LEU A 122 -9.56 -0.97 -1.89
C LEU A 122 -9.88 0.52 -1.74
N ARG A 123 -10.33 0.88 -0.55
CA ARG A 123 -10.49 2.27 -0.14
C ARG A 123 -9.23 2.75 0.53
N MET A 124 -8.84 3.97 0.18
CA MET A 124 -7.68 4.63 0.74
C MET A 124 -8.12 5.81 1.58
N PHE A 125 -7.62 5.83 2.81
CA PHE A 125 -7.75 6.95 3.71
C PHE A 125 -6.36 7.49 3.98
N MET A 126 -6.24 8.81 4.03
CA MET A 126 -4.98 9.44 4.41
C MET A 126 -5.20 10.26 5.67
N VAL A 127 -4.28 10.10 6.61
CA VAL A 127 -4.32 10.80 7.89
C VAL A 127 -2.95 11.39 8.21
N GLU A 128 -2.96 12.51 8.93
CA GLU A 128 -1.73 13.10 9.44
C GLU A 128 -1.25 12.26 10.63
N GLY A 129 -0.06 11.67 10.48
CA GLY A 129 0.56 10.85 11.50
C GLY A 129 1.20 11.71 12.60
N SER A 130 1.78 11.05 13.60
CA SER A 130 2.61 11.76 14.59
C SER A 130 3.88 12.34 13.95
N GLU A 131 4.36 13.46 14.49
CA GLU A 131 5.68 14.04 14.15
C GLU A 131 5.81 14.49 12.68
N GLY A 132 4.70 14.88 12.03
CA GLY A 132 4.72 15.40 10.65
C GLY A 132 4.82 14.32 9.57
N LYS A 133 4.79 13.04 9.96
CA LYS A 133 4.65 11.91 9.04
C LYS A 133 3.21 11.81 8.53
N SER A 134 3.01 11.05 7.47
CA SER A 134 1.69 10.76 6.94
C SER A 134 1.40 9.27 6.99
N GLU A 135 0.16 8.89 7.30
CA GLU A 135 -0.27 7.50 7.25
C GLU A 135 -1.28 7.29 6.12
N ILE A 136 -1.12 6.18 5.43
CA ILE A 136 -1.98 5.69 4.36
C ILE A 136 -2.67 4.45 4.90
N ILE A 137 -3.99 4.47 4.98
CA ILE A 137 -4.79 3.35 5.48
C ILE A 137 -5.51 2.74 4.28
N LEU A 138 -5.17 1.49 3.98
CA LEU A 138 -5.88 0.67 3.00
C LEU A 138 -6.94 -0.15 3.73
N ASN A 139 -8.19 -0.09 3.25
CA ASN A 139 -9.30 -0.85 3.82
C ASN A 139 -10.26 -1.37 2.75
N CYS A 140 -10.93 -2.49 3.03
CA CYS A 140 -12.09 -2.93 2.25
C CYS A 140 -13.21 -3.33 3.21
N GLU A 141 -14.31 -2.57 3.27
CA GLU A 141 -15.40 -2.80 4.23
C GLU A 141 -15.98 -4.22 4.19
N LYS A 142 -15.94 -4.87 3.01
CA LYS A 142 -16.57 -6.19 2.80
C LYS A 142 -15.64 -7.36 3.07
N PHE A 143 -14.33 -7.12 3.20
CA PHE A 143 -13.34 -8.20 3.22
C PHE A 143 -12.27 -7.94 4.28
N ASP A 144 -11.90 -8.99 4.99
CA ASP A 144 -10.77 -8.97 5.91
C ASP A 144 -9.46 -8.96 5.09
N ILE A 145 -8.84 -7.79 4.98
CA ILE A 145 -7.60 -7.66 4.22
C ILE A 145 -6.37 -8.17 5.00
N THR A 146 -6.52 -8.51 6.30
CA THR A 146 -5.43 -9.13 7.07
C THR A 146 -5.18 -10.58 6.65
N LEU A 147 -6.06 -11.15 5.80
CA LEU A 147 -5.86 -12.47 5.21
C LEU A 147 -4.79 -12.49 4.11
N TYR A 148 -4.41 -11.34 3.55
CA TYR A 148 -3.36 -11.23 2.54
C TYR A 148 -1.97 -11.20 3.17
N ASP A 149 -0.95 -11.53 2.39
CA ASP A 149 0.42 -11.69 2.89
C ASP A 149 1.39 -10.68 2.27
N TYR A 150 1.09 -10.23 1.05
CA TYR A 150 1.93 -9.28 0.31
C TYR A 150 1.15 -8.07 -0.18
N LEU A 151 1.81 -6.92 -0.14
CA LEU A 151 1.35 -5.66 -0.74
C LEU A 151 2.34 -5.24 -1.83
N VAL A 152 1.83 -5.05 -3.04
CA VAL A 152 2.58 -4.48 -4.15
C VAL A 152 2.23 -3.00 -4.31
N ILE A 153 3.25 -2.17 -4.50
CA ILE A 153 3.19 -0.71 -4.65
C ILE A 153 3.96 -0.32 -5.91
N GLY A 154 3.41 0.60 -6.71
CA GLY A 154 4.09 1.16 -7.86
C GLY A 154 3.29 2.31 -8.47
N PRO A 155 3.76 2.93 -9.58
CA PRO A 155 5.02 2.64 -10.27
C PRO A 155 6.25 3.29 -9.60
N VAL A 156 7.43 2.66 -9.70
CA VAL A 156 8.73 3.22 -9.23
C VAL A 156 9.82 3.16 -10.29
N GLU A 157 10.77 4.09 -10.26
CA GLU A 157 11.86 4.22 -11.25
C GLU A 157 12.98 3.16 -11.06
N GLU A 158 13.18 2.64 -9.84
CA GLU A 158 14.35 1.82 -9.48
C GLU A 158 14.15 0.29 -9.51
N ALA A 159 13.14 -0.22 -10.19
CA ALA A 159 13.01 -1.67 -10.38
C ALA A 159 12.94 -1.97 -11.88
N ASN A 160 13.60 -3.06 -12.31
CA ASN A 160 13.51 -3.59 -13.68
C ASN A 160 12.06 -3.66 -14.23
N GLU A 161 11.05 -3.60 -13.35
CA GLU A 161 9.63 -3.89 -13.60
C GLU A 161 8.66 -2.87 -12.92
N GLU A 162 9.19 -1.73 -12.47
CA GLU A 162 8.42 -0.59 -11.96
C GLU A 162 7.57 -0.82 -10.69
N ARG A 163 7.82 -1.88 -9.89
CA ARG A 163 7.00 -2.20 -8.70
C ARG A 163 7.80 -2.77 -7.54
N LEU A 164 7.32 -2.50 -6.33
CA LEU A 164 7.85 -2.99 -5.06
C LEU A 164 6.86 -3.94 -4.40
N VAL A 165 7.34 -5.02 -3.79
CA VAL A 165 6.55 -5.89 -2.92
C VAL A 165 7.05 -5.84 -1.47
N PHE A 166 6.12 -5.73 -0.54
CA PHE A 166 6.37 -5.78 0.89
C PHE A 166 5.57 -6.91 1.53
N SER A 167 6.12 -7.54 2.58
CA SER A 167 5.32 -8.36 3.48
C SER A 167 4.47 -7.46 4.38
N ILE A 168 3.19 -7.78 4.54
CA ILE A 168 2.30 -7.05 5.46
C ILE A 168 2.10 -7.77 6.80
N LYS A 169 2.48 -9.05 6.86
CA LYS A 169 2.55 -9.81 8.11
C LYS A 169 4.01 -9.85 8.52
N GLN A 170 4.36 -9.15 9.60
CA GLN A 170 5.67 -9.29 10.20
C GLN A 170 5.70 -10.64 10.94
N GLU A 171 6.67 -11.49 10.63
CA GLU A 171 6.92 -12.69 11.43
C GLU A 171 7.32 -12.23 12.84
N SER A 172 6.61 -12.73 13.84
CA SER A 172 6.86 -12.43 15.26
C SER A 172 8.05 -13.21 15.80
#